data_AF-A0A7S4CBA9-F1
#
_entry.id   AF-A0A7S4CBA9-F1
#
_cell.length_a   1.000
_cell.length_b   1.000
_cell.length_c   1.000
_cell.angle_alpha   90.00
_cell.angle_beta   90.00
_cell.angle_gamma   90.00
#
_symmetry.space_group_name_H-M   'P 1'
#
loop_
_entity.id
_entity.type
_entity.pdbx_description
1 polymer ?
#
loop_
_entity_poly.entity_id
_entity_poly.type
_entity_poly.pdbx_seq_one_letter_code
_entity_poly.pdbx_strand_id
1 'polypeptide(L)'
;QDQCAALPGAKRWSLSHIRAVIALSAPFDIAEHYEFEQRRAVHLLSGMWGAAGGHPDAHSAVTLVRSLRRFSTNPQNNLPRIHVLHATSDTTVPEYESQHFVESAVDAGIHINSSVFSIKGTHFSIVENLMWGPPGAPRPTLDFLRHVIEDDICAQRG
;
A
#
# COMPACT_ATOMS: atom_id res chain seq x y z
N GLN A 1 -16.86 17.45 11.04
CA GLN A 1 -17.11 16.65 12.26
C GLN A 1 -17.72 15.35 11.76
N ASP A 2 -16.89 14.37 11.42
CA ASP A 2 -17.36 13.11 10.83
C ASP A 2 -17.42 12.06 11.95
N GLN A 3 -18.55 12.00 12.65
CA GLN A 3 -18.81 10.93 13.60
C GLN A 3 -19.41 9.75 12.84
N CYS A 4 -18.55 8.91 12.28
CA CYS A 4 -18.93 7.52 12.04
C CYS A 4 -19.13 6.90 13.43
N ALA A 5 -20.39 6.66 13.82
CA ALA A 5 -20.72 6.08 15.11
C ALA A 5 -19.97 4.74 15.26
N ALA A 6 -19.05 4.66 16.21
CA ALA A 6 -18.31 3.44 16.47
C ALA A 6 -19.29 2.33 16.84
N LEU A 7 -19.20 1.18 16.16
CA LEU A 7 -20.02 0.02 16.48
C LEU A 7 -19.81 -0.37 17.95
N PRO A 8 -20.87 -0.66 18.73
CA PRO A 8 -20.73 -1.09 20.12
C PRO A 8 -19.82 -2.31 20.22
N GLY A 9 -18.73 -2.19 20.99
CA GLY A 9 -17.73 -3.27 21.16
C GLY A 9 -16.59 -3.25 20.16
N ALA A 10 -16.55 -2.33 19.18
CA ALA A 10 -15.41 -2.18 18.31
C ALA A 10 -14.19 -1.70 19.11
N LYS A 11 -13.14 -2.52 19.15
CA LYS A 11 -11.84 -2.13 19.69
C LYS A 11 -11.34 -0.92 18.88
N ARG A 12 -11.12 0.21 19.53
CA ARG A 12 -10.60 1.40 18.84
C ARG A 12 -9.09 1.27 18.72
N TRP A 13 -8.62 0.88 17.54
CA TRP A 13 -7.19 0.86 17.24
C TRP A 13 -6.72 2.30 17.03
N SER A 14 -5.66 2.71 17.73
CA SER A 14 -4.89 3.91 17.38
C SER A 14 -3.72 3.54 16.49
N LEU A 15 -3.17 4.51 15.76
CA LEU A 15 -1.99 4.31 14.91
C LEU A 15 -0.79 3.72 15.68
N SER A 16 -0.66 4.04 16.97
CA SER A 16 0.38 3.48 17.85
C SER A 16 0.26 1.98 18.10
N HIS A 17 -0.85 1.33 17.75
CA HIS A 17 -0.99 -0.14 17.79
C HIS A 17 -0.53 -0.82 16.49
N ILE A 18 -0.29 -0.05 15.44
CA ILE A 18 0.16 -0.56 14.14
C ILE A 18 1.69 -0.49 14.12
N ARG A 19 2.35 -1.65 14.04
CA ARG A 19 3.82 -1.73 13.99
C ARG A 19 4.36 -1.30 12.63
N ALA A 20 3.84 -1.94 11.60
CA ALA A 20 4.20 -1.69 10.22
C ALA A 20 2.98 -1.87 9.31
N VAL A 21 3.02 -1.20 8.17
CA VAL A 21 2.13 -1.39 7.03
C VAL A 21 2.96 -1.98 5.90
N ILE A 22 2.50 -3.08 5.34
CA ILE A 22 3.13 -3.69 4.17
C ILE A 22 2.15 -3.53 3.00
N ALA A 23 2.52 -2.70 2.04
CA ALA A 23 1.77 -2.50 0.80
C ALA A 23 2.28 -3.49 -0.25
N LEU A 24 1.38 -4.30 -0.79
CA LEU A 24 1.68 -5.34 -1.78
C LEU A 24 1.09 -4.93 -3.13
N SER A 25 1.92 -4.57 -4.10
CA SER A 25 1.50 -4.19 -5.48
C SER A 25 0.29 -3.24 -5.49
N ALA A 26 0.26 -2.25 -4.60
CA ALA A 26 -0.91 -1.41 -4.39
C ALA A 26 -0.94 -0.23 -5.37
N PRO A 27 -2.13 0.18 -5.85
CA PRO A 27 -2.26 1.46 -6.52
C PRO A 27 -2.21 2.59 -5.48
N PHE A 28 -1.21 3.46 -5.57
CA PHE A 28 -0.96 4.50 -4.56
C PHE A 28 -1.58 5.85 -4.93
N ASP A 29 -1.81 6.06 -6.22
CA ASP A 29 -2.53 7.20 -6.78
C ASP A 29 -3.64 6.68 -7.68
N ILE A 30 -4.88 6.92 -7.27
CA ILE A 30 -6.05 6.39 -7.97
C ILE A 30 -6.24 7.05 -9.34
N ALA A 31 -5.84 8.31 -9.51
CA ALA A 31 -5.93 8.98 -10.80
C ALA A 31 -4.90 8.42 -11.78
N GLU A 32 -3.65 8.27 -11.34
CA GLU A 32 -2.59 7.65 -12.14
C GLU A 32 -2.94 6.21 -12.53
N HIS A 33 -3.44 5.42 -11.57
CA HIS A 33 -3.86 4.05 -11.82
C HIS A 33 -5.01 3.98 -12.84
N TYR A 34 -5.99 4.86 -12.70
CA TYR A 34 -7.13 4.92 -13.61
C TYR A 34 -6.68 5.29 -15.04
N GLU A 35 -5.74 6.22 -15.21
CA GLU A 35 -5.14 6.49 -16.53
C GLU A 35 -4.46 5.25 -17.12
N PHE A 36 -3.75 4.48 -16.28
CA PHE A 36 -3.13 3.24 -16.70
C PHE A 36 -4.15 2.18 -17.14
N GLU A 37 -5.28 2.06 -16.45
CA GLU A 37 -6.42 1.23 -16.88
C GLU A 37 -7.07 1.75 -18.17
N GLN A 38 -7.17 3.06 -18.34
CA GLN A 38 -7.73 3.68 -19.55
C GLN A 38 -6.92 3.34 -20.79
N ARG A 39 -5.59 3.47 -20.72
CA ARG A 39 -4.68 3.15 -21.84
C ARG A 39 -4.76 1.68 -22.27
N ARG A 40 -5.20 0.80 -21.37
CA ARG A 40 -5.42 -0.64 -21.64
C ARG A 40 -6.87 -0.98 -22.00
N ALA A 41 -7.75 0.01 -22.07
CA ALA A 41 -9.19 -0.14 -22.31
C ALA A 41 -9.92 -1.04 -21.29
N VAL A 42 -9.40 -1.15 -20.06
CA VAL A 42 -10.01 -1.95 -18.98
C VAL A 42 -10.70 -1.11 -17.90
N HIS A 43 -10.57 0.22 -17.94
CA HIS A 43 -11.14 1.15 -16.96
C HIS A 43 -12.66 1.02 -16.77
N LEU A 44 -13.43 0.62 -17.80
CA LEU A 44 -14.88 0.40 -17.70
C LEU A 44 -15.25 -0.93 -17.02
N LEU A 45 -14.32 -1.89 -16.99
CA LEU A 45 -14.47 -3.18 -16.30
C LEU A 45 -13.98 -3.08 -14.85
N SER A 46 -13.16 -2.08 -14.54
CA SER A 46 -12.66 -1.84 -13.20
C SER A 46 -13.78 -1.41 -12.26
N GLY A 47 -13.77 -1.96 -11.04
CA GLY A 47 -14.65 -1.49 -9.97
C GLY A 47 -14.43 -0.02 -9.61
N MET A 48 -13.27 0.55 -9.98
CA MET A 48 -12.95 1.96 -9.74
C MET A 48 -13.91 2.92 -10.43
N TRP A 49 -14.29 2.65 -11.68
CA TRP A 49 -15.24 3.50 -12.40
C TRP A 49 -16.59 3.62 -11.68
N GLY A 50 -17.13 2.48 -11.25
CA GLY A 50 -18.36 2.44 -10.45
C GLY A 50 -18.19 3.11 -9.09
N ALA A 51 -17.05 2.89 -8.41
CA ALA A 51 -16.75 3.51 -7.12
C ALA A 51 -16.62 5.04 -7.19
N ALA A 52 -16.21 5.58 -8.33
CA ALA A 52 -16.18 7.02 -8.62
C ALA A 52 -17.54 7.58 -9.10
N GLY A 53 -18.61 6.79 -9.05
CA GLY A 53 -19.93 7.20 -9.54
C GLY A 53 -19.97 7.47 -11.05
N GLY A 54 -19.04 6.88 -11.80
CA GLY A 54 -18.89 7.10 -13.24
C GLY A 54 -18.30 8.47 -13.60
N HIS A 55 -17.57 9.12 -12.69
CA HIS A 55 -16.94 10.41 -12.94
C HIS A 55 -15.42 10.36 -12.73
N PRO A 56 -14.60 10.53 -13.78
CA PRO A 56 -13.15 10.36 -13.68
C PRO A 56 -12.49 11.37 -12.73
N ASP A 57 -13.01 12.61 -12.64
CA ASP A 57 -12.45 13.63 -11.74
C ASP A 57 -12.50 13.24 -10.25
N ALA A 58 -13.38 12.31 -9.86
CA ALA A 58 -13.44 11.81 -8.49
C ALA A 58 -12.16 11.08 -8.07
N HIS A 59 -11.36 10.58 -9.02
CA HIS A 59 -10.10 9.88 -8.75
C HIS A 59 -8.97 10.83 -8.34
N SER A 60 -8.96 12.07 -8.85
CA SER A 60 -7.91 13.08 -8.62
C SER A 60 -7.71 13.48 -7.16
N ALA A 61 -8.69 13.21 -6.29
CA ALA A 61 -8.63 13.55 -4.88
C ALA A 61 -7.98 12.46 -4.01
N VAL A 62 -7.76 11.26 -4.54
CA VAL A 62 -7.42 10.06 -3.76
C VAL A 62 -5.99 9.62 -4.04
N THR A 63 -5.06 10.18 -3.27
CA THR A 63 -3.66 9.73 -3.25
C THR A 63 -3.26 9.37 -1.82
N LEU A 64 -2.52 8.27 -1.67
CA LEU A 64 -2.09 7.83 -0.34
C LEU A 64 -1.17 8.89 0.30
N VAL A 65 -0.29 9.51 -0.49
CA VAL A 65 0.61 10.59 -0.03
C VAL A 65 -0.18 11.78 0.52
N ARG A 66 -1.23 12.22 -0.17
CA ARG A 66 -2.08 13.34 0.30
C ARG A 66 -2.76 12.99 1.62
N SER A 67 -3.21 11.74 1.75
CA SER A 67 -3.82 11.24 2.99
C SER A 67 -2.80 11.19 4.13
N LEU A 68 -1.62 10.64 3.89
CA LEU A 68 -0.54 10.53 4.88
C LEU A 68 -0.02 11.90 5.32
N ARG A 69 0.10 12.89 4.42
CA ARG A 69 0.48 14.28 4.77
C ARG A 69 -0.46 14.88 5.81
N ARG A 70 -1.77 14.65 5.67
CA ARG A 70 -2.76 15.13 6.66
C ARG A 70 -2.50 14.52 8.04
N PHE A 71 -2.10 13.25 8.10
CA PHE A 71 -1.77 12.60 9.37
C PHE A 71 -0.41 13.04 9.92
N SER A 72 0.62 13.23 9.07
CA SER A 72 1.96 13.62 9.51
C SER A 72 2.05 15.04 10.06
N THR A 73 1.17 15.95 9.65
CA THR A 73 1.11 17.31 10.22
C THR A 73 0.70 17.36 11.69
N ASN A 74 0.17 16.27 12.24
CA ASN A 74 -0.13 16.17 13.67
C ASN A 74 1.06 15.53 14.40
N PRO A 75 1.76 16.25 15.29
CA PRO A 75 2.91 15.72 16.03
C PRO A 75 2.61 14.51 16.91
N GLN A 76 1.33 14.27 17.25
CA GLN A 76 0.89 13.10 18.02
C GLN A 76 0.71 11.85 17.17
N ASN A 77 0.73 11.98 15.83
CA ASN A 77 0.56 10.87 14.91
C ASN A 77 1.92 10.35 14.44
N ASN A 78 2.50 9.44 15.22
CA ASN A 78 3.57 8.60 14.69
C ASN A 78 2.96 7.65 13.66
N LEU A 79 3.26 7.89 12.38
CA LEU A 79 2.87 6.97 11.32
C LEU A 79 3.61 5.64 11.51
N PRO A 80 2.96 4.50 11.27
CA PRO A 80 3.64 3.21 11.25
C PRO A 80 4.67 3.20 10.12
N ARG A 81 5.71 2.37 10.27
CA ARG A 81 6.66 2.13 9.18
C ARG A 81 5.90 1.56 7.98
N ILE A 82 6.11 2.14 6.81
CA ILE A 82 5.50 1.66 5.58
C ILE A 82 6.58 0.95 4.76
N HIS A 83 6.29 -0.28 4.36
CA HIS A 83 7.11 -1.12 3.50
C HIS A 83 6.35 -1.37 2.20
N VAL A 84 7.03 -1.28 1.06
CA VAL A 84 6.43 -1.45 -0.26
C VAL A 84 7.07 -2.67 -0.94
N LEU A 85 6.25 -3.65 -1.31
CA LEU A 85 6.66 -4.83 -2.08
C LEU A 85 5.88 -4.82 -3.40
N HIS A 86 6.56 -4.93 -4.53
CA HIS A 86 5.95 -4.91 -5.87
C HIS A 86 6.38 -6.13 -6.69
N ALA A 87 5.47 -6.66 -7.49
CA ALA A 87 5.79 -7.75 -8.42
C ALA A 87 6.34 -7.18 -9.76
N THR A 88 7.52 -7.63 -10.18
CA THR A 88 8.24 -7.09 -11.36
C THR A 88 7.55 -7.32 -12.72
N SER A 89 6.60 -8.24 -12.81
CA SER A 89 5.77 -8.49 -13.99
C SER A 89 4.29 -8.21 -13.71
N ASP A 90 4.03 -7.25 -12.83
CA ASP A 90 2.68 -6.77 -12.55
C ASP A 90 2.14 -5.97 -13.73
N THR A 91 1.13 -6.54 -14.40
CA THR A 91 0.42 -5.89 -15.50
C THR A 91 -0.88 -5.25 -15.05
N THR A 92 -1.29 -5.44 -13.79
CA THR A 92 -2.48 -4.86 -13.19
C THR A 92 -2.17 -3.47 -12.65
N VAL A 93 -1.13 -3.37 -11.83
CA VAL A 93 -0.58 -2.15 -11.23
C VAL A 93 0.89 -2.03 -11.64
N PRO A 94 1.27 -0.99 -12.38
CA PRO A 94 2.62 -0.86 -12.89
C PRO A 94 3.60 -0.49 -11.76
N GLU A 95 4.84 -0.98 -11.83
CA GLU A 95 5.86 -0.81 -10.79
C GLU A 95 6.19 0.67 -10.49
N TYR A 96 6.05 1.55 -11.49
CA TYR A 96 6.32 2.98 -11.30
C TYR A 96 5.40 3.62 -10.25
N GLU A 97 4.19 3.12 -10.01
CA GLU A 97 3.32 3.67 -8.97
C GLU A 97 3.91 3.49 -7.57
N SER A 98 4.55 2.33 -7.32
CA SER A 98 5.29 2.09 -6.07
C SER A 98 6.49 3.03 -5.92
N GLN A 99 7.21 3.29 -7.01
CA GLN A 99 8.36 4.18 -7.02
C GLN A 99 7.93 5.64 -6.78
N HIS A 100 6.95 6.13 -7.55
CA HIS A 100 6.36 7.45 -7.39
C HIS A 100 5.82 7.69 -5.98
N PHE A 101 5.19 6.67 -5.37
CA PHE A 101 4.74 6.76 -3.98
C PHE A 101 5.88 6.99 -3.00
N VAL A 102 6.94 6.18 -3.09
CA VAL A 102 8.10 6.29 -2.20
C VAL A 102 8.76 7.66 -2.36
N GLU A 103 8.99 8.10 -3.59
CA GLU A 103 9.57 9.41 -3.90
C GLU A 103 8.70 10.55 -3.34
N SER A 104 7.41 10.53 -3.67
CA SER A 104 6.45 11.55 -3.22
C SER A 104 6.28 11.61 -1.70
N ALA A 105 6.44 10.48 -1.01
CA ALA A 105 6.39 10.40 0.43
C ALA A 105 7.67 10.91 1.09
N VAL A 106 8.83 10.62 0.53
CA VAL A 106 10.11 11.19 0.98
C VAL A 106 10.07 12.72 0.81
N ASP A 107 9.62 13.21 -0.34
CA ASP A 107 9.44 14.65 -0.60
C ASP A 107 8.43 15.31 0.35
N ALA A 108 7.48 14.52 0.86
CA ALA A 108 6.51 14.96 1.85
C ALA A 108 7.03 14.97 3.30
N GLY A 109 8.28 14.53 3.54
CA GLY A 109 8.81 14.32 4.87
C GLY A 109 8.13 13.17 5.64
N ILE A 110 7.52 12.21 4.92
CA ILE A 110 6.92 11.02 5.52
C ILE A 110 7.99 9.95 5.65
N HIS A 111 8.14 9.40 6.85
CA HIS A 111 9.06 8.28 7.08
C HIS A 111 8.51 6.99 6.48
N ILE A 112 8.97 6.66 5.28
CA ILE A 112 8.74 5.37 4.60
C ILE A 112 10.07 4.63 4.54
N ASN A 113 10.05 3.31 4.71
CA ASN A 113 11.25 2.52 4.46
C ASN A 113 11.45 2.48 2.94
N SER A 114 12.38 3.31 2.46
CA SER A 114 12.38 3.88 1.11
C SER A 114 12.79 2.92 -0.01
N SER A 115 12.93 1.63 0.26
CA SER A 115 13.19 0.63 -0.78
C SER A 115 11.88 -0.04 -1.20
N VAL A 116 11.51 0.17 -2.47
CA VAL A 116 10.58 -0.75 -3.14
C VAL A 116 11.29 -2.09 -3.25
N PHE A 117 10.74 -3.11 -2.59
CA PHE A 117 11.23 -4.47 -2.75
C PHE A 117 10.54 -5.08 -3.96
N SER A 118 11.31 -5.44 -4.97
CA SER A 118 10.75 -6.05 -6.18
C SER A 118 10.92 -7.56 -6.15
N ILE A 119 9.83 -8.30 -6.32
CA ILE A 119 9.86 -9.76 -6.42
C ILE A 119 9.53 -10.21 -7.84
N LYS A 120 10.09 -11.34 -8.26
CA LYS A 120 9.73 -11.94 -9.56
C LYS A 120 8.30 -12.49 -9.51
N GLY A 121 7.48 -12.09 -10.46
CA GLY A 121 6.13 -12.62 -10.63
C GLY A 121 5.11 -11.58 -11.10
N THR A 122 3.84 -12.00 -11.15
CA THR A 122 2.69 -11.18 -11.55
C THR A 122 2.00 -10.54 -10.34
N HIS A 123 1.01 -9.66 -10.60
CA HIS A 123 0.14 -9.09 -9.55
C HIS A 123 -0.41 -10.16 -8.60
N PHE A 124 -0.90 -11.28 -9.13
CA PHE A 124 -1.48 -12.35 -8.32
C PHE A 124 -0.42 -13.14 -7.54
N SER A 125 0.76 -13.32 -8.13
CA SER A 125 1.82 -14.12 -7.52
C SER A 125 2.29 -13.57 -6.17
N ILE A 126 2.17 -12.25 -5.92
CA ILE A 126 2.57 -11.66 -4.64
C ILE A 126 1.74 -12.25 -3.49
N VAL A 127 0.44 -12.46 -3.72
CA VAL A 127 -0.50 -13.05 -2.76
C VAL A 127 -0.38 -14.57 -2.76
N GLU A 128 -0.20 -15.20 -3.93
CA GLU A 128 0.01 -16.64 -4.02
C GLU A 128 1.22 -17.08 -3.18
N ASN A 129 2.35 -16.37 -3.28
CA ASN A 129 3.57 -16.63 -2.49
C ASN A 129 3.35 -16.52 -0.97
N LEU A 130 2.29 -15.83 -0.52
CA LEU A 130 1.91 -15.78 0.88
C LEU A 130 1.11 -17.01 1.31
N MET A 131 0.15 -17.41 0.48
CA MET A 131 -0.90 -18.36 0.84
C MET A 131 -0.58 -19.81 0.45
N TRP A 132 0.20 -19.99 -0.60
CA TRP A 132 0.36 -21.27 -1.28
C TRP A 132 1.82 -21.51 -1.72
N GLY A 133 2.22 -22.77 -1.70
CA GLY A 133 3.53 -23.20 -2.18
C GLY A 133 3.84 -24.63 -1.72
N PRO A 134 4.60 -25.42 -2.50
CA PRO A 134 5.10 -26.71 -2.05
C PRO A 134 5.90 -26.56 -0.73
N PRO A 135 5.86 -27.54 0.18
CA PRO A 135 6.76 -27.56 1.33
C PRO A 135 8.22 -27.38 0.89
N GLY A 136 8.92 -26.40 1.47
CA GLY A 136 10.31 -26.10 1.15
C GLY A 136 10.55 -25.26 -0.11
N ALA A 137 9.51 -24.86 -0.85
CA ALA A 137 9.67 -23.92 -1.96
C ALA A 137 9.98 -22.50 -1.42
N PRO A 138 10.83 -21.72 -2.13
CA PRO A 138 11.04 -20.32 -1.81
C PRO A 138 9.73 -19.54 -1.86
N ARG A 139 9.47 -18.71 -0.85
CA ARG A 139 8.26 -17.88 -0.76
C ARG A 139 8.68 -16.44 -0.50
N PRO A 140 9.14 -15.72 -1.54
CA PRO A 140 9.77 -14.41 -1.39
C PRO A 140 8.88 -13.39 -0.67
N THR A 141 7.56 -13.40 -0.92
CA THR A 141 6.63 -12.54 -0.16
C THR A 141 6.58 -12.90 1.32
N LEU A 142 6.47 -14.19 1.66
CA LEU A 142 6.43 -14.62 3.06
C LEU A 142 7.76 -14.34 3.77
N ASP A 143 8.87 -14.60 3.11
CA ASP A 143 10.21 -14.35 3.63
C ASP A 143 10.43 -12.84 3.88
N PHE A 144 9.95 -11.99 2.96
CA PHE A 144 9.90 -10.54 3.16
C PHE A 144 9.06 -10.14 4.38
N LEU A 145 7.85 -10.68 4.53
CA LEU A 145 7.00 -10.40 5.69
C LEU A 145 7.68 -10.79 7.01
N ARG A 146 8.32 -11.96 7.04
CA ARG A 146 9.08 -12.43 8.20
C ARG A 146 10.20 -11.47 8.54
N HIS A 147 10.99 -11.06 7.55
CA HIS A 147 12.07 -10.09 7.73
C HIS A 147 11.55 -8.76 8.31
N VAL A 148 10.46 -8.21 7.78
CA VAL A 148 9.86 -6.96 8.31
C VAL A 148 9.41 -7.12 9.76
N ILE A 149 8.81 -8.26 10.12
CA ILE A 149 8.37 -8.54 11.49
C ILE A 149 9.58 -8.70 12.43
N GLU A 150 10.61 -9.42 12.00
CA GLU A 150 11.83 -9.66 12.79
C GLU A 150 12.65 -8.39 13.00
N ASP A 151 12.81 -7.57 11.96
CA ASP A 151 13.49 -6.28 12.02
C ASP A 151 12.79 -5.32 13.00
N ASP A 152 11.45 -5.29 13.00
CA ASP A 152 10.68 -4.48 13.96
C ASP A 152 10.85 -4.97 15.40
N ILE A 153 10.83 -6.30 15.62
CA ILE A 153 11.06 -6.88 16.95
C ILE A 153 12.47 -6.53 17.46
N CYS A 154 13.48 -6.59 16.59
CA CYS A 154 14.86 -6.27 16.95
C CYS A 154 15.05 -4.77 17.24
N ALA A 155 14.43 -3.89 16.46
CA ALA A 155 14.50 -2.43 16.66
C ALA A 155 13.88 -1.94 17.98
N GLN A 156 13.05 -2.75 18.65
CA GLN A 156 12.42 -2.42 19.95
C GLN A 156 13.23 -2.89 21.18
N ARG A 157 14.30 -3.66 20.98
CA ARG A 157 15.13 -4.21 22.07
C ARG A 157 16.42 -3.43 22.33
N GLY A 158 16.74 -2.44 21.50
CA GLY A 158 17.87 -1.51 21.68
C GLY A 158 17.39 -0.15 22.15
#